data_AF-T1PJ02-F1
#
_entry.id   AF-T1PJ02-F1
#
_cell.length_a   1.000
_cell.length_b   1.000
_cell.length_c   1.000
_cell.angle_alpha   90.00
_cell.angle_beta   90.00
_cell.angle_gamma   90.00
#
_symmetry.space_group_name_H-M   'P 1'
#
loop_
_entity.id
_entity.type
_entity.pdbx_description
1 polymer ?
#
loop_
_entity_poly.entity_id
_entity_poly.type
_entity_poly.pdbx_seq_one_letter_code
_entity_poly.pdbx_strand_id
1 'polypeptide(L)'
;MDDDLLNKLTQQIFQKHLATYVEIESQFLTRKCASELEKFYVSKNHQKKPAERFQELKRDMQELIRTKANINIAQVEDYGGETFLSEELAIKMLQDANASLKRCRVLSNETDLPSNIIKLNDILLKYLMHEHATYALGLGLNIIPIADTGRQFPHLYFFDVVQKTNIIVHLLEDQCNTSVVPCVINTPKYSEYIFKKRTLMEQIEAKLDQGLDRTLNAVIGWVKLYLTNGQKKTDYNKPDSDFTLTSAACSHVVQNIHPVIRQIKKCLDGENQKQILNEFGVRLHRVIYDHLQTMSFNTAGAMCAICDVNEYRKCIRELDSPLVTQLFDILHALCNLLLVKPENLLEVCTGETLNYLDKSVVRQFIQLRSDFRDIKNTNNLKGIIE
;
A
#
# COMPACT_ATOMS: atom_id res chain seq x y z
N MET A 1 9.52 -18.08 62.53
CA MET A 1 8.14 -17.55 62.48
C MET A 1 7.51 -18.30 61.31
N ASP A 2 6.48 -19.09 61.58
CA ASP A 2 5.92 -20.05 60.61
C ASP A 2 5.52 -19.34 59.31
N ASP A 3 6.12 -19.68 58.18
CA ASP A 3 5.80 -19.06 56.87
C ASP A 3 4.31 -19.18 56.56
N ASP A 4 3.66 -20.23 57.07
CA ASP A 4 2.23 -20.47 56.95
C ASP A 4 1.38 -19.46 57.78
N LEU A 5 1.87 -19.06 58.96
CA LEU A 5 1.22 -18.02 59.76
C LEU A 5 1.34 -16.65 59.09
N LEU A 6 2.52 -16.34 58.52
CA LEU A 6 2.75 -15.09 57.79
C LEU A 6 1.88 -14.99 56.54
N ASN A 7 1.73 -16.10 55.79
CA ASN A 7 0.85 -16.16 54.62
C ASN A 7 -0.63 -15.97 55.00
N LYS A 8 -1.10 -16.60 56.08
CA LYS A 8 -2.47 -16.43 56.58
C LYS A 8 -2.76 -15.00 57.03
N LEU A 9 -1.83 -14.38 57.75
CA LEU A 9 -1.98 -12.98 58.20
C LEU A 9 -1.98 -12.02 57.00
N THR A 10 -1.07 -12.22 56.04
CA THR A 10 -1.02 -11.46 54.79
C THR A 10 -2.34 -11.57 54.02
N GLN A 11 -2.88 -12.78 53.84
CA GLN A 11 -4.16 -12.98 53.18
C GLN A 11 -5.30 -12.28 53.92
N GLN A 12 -5.40 -12.40 55.25
CA GLN A 12 -6.47 -11.75 56.02
C GLN A 12 -6.47 -10.23 55.89
N ILE A 13 -5.28 -9.61 55.85
CA ILE A 13 -5.14 -8.15 55.73
C ILE A 13 -5.52 -7.68 54.31
N PHE A 14 -5.06 -8.38 53.27
CA PHE A 14 -5.19 -7.90 51.89
C PHE A 14 -6.37 -8.47 51.11
N GLN A 15 -7.07 -9.52 51.59
CA GLN A 15 -8.13 -10.21 50.85
C GLN A 15 -9.20 -9.27 50.28
N LYS A 16 -9.69 -8.30 51.08
CA LYS A 16 -10.71 -7.34 50.62
C LYS A 16 -10.20 -6.42 49.50
N HIS A 17 -8.93 -6.04 49.56
CA HIS A 17 -8.28 -5.19 48.55
C HIS A 17 -8.01 -5.96 47.27
N LEU A 18 -7.50 -7.19 47.38
CA LEU A 18 -7.20 -8.05 46.22
C LEU A 18 -8.47 -8.51 45.49
N ALA A 19 -9.57 -8.72 46.21
CA ALA A 19 -10.85 -9.12 45.62
C ALA A 19 -11.41 -8.12 44.60
N THR A 20 -11.11 -6.82 44.74
CA THR A 20 -11.60 -5.76 43.84
C THR A 20 -10.50 -5.14 42.98
N TYR A 21 -9.27 -5.63 43.13
CA TYR A 21 -8.06 -5.06 42.51
C TYR A 21 -8.21 -4.93 40.99
N VAL A 22 -8.60 -6.00 40.29
CA VAL A 22 -8.64 -6.00 38.82
C VAL A 22 -9.65 -4.99 38.27
N GLU A 23 -10.78 -4.76 38.95
CA GLU A 23 -11.76 -3.77 38.52
C GLU A 23 -11.22 -2.35 38.70
N ILE A 24 -10.56 -2.08 39.82
CA ILE A 24 -9.93 -0.78 40.08
C ILE A 24 -8.81 -0.51 39.06
N GLU A 25 -7.95 -1.49 38.81
CA GLU A 25 -6.86 -1.39 37.83
C GLU A 25 -7.41 -1.20 36.41
N SER A 26 -8.48 -1.92 36.04
CA SER A 26 -9.14 -1.79 34.74
C SER A 26 -9.74 -0.41 34.56
N GLN A 27 -10.42 0.13 35.58
CA GLN A 27 -10.96 1.50 35.54
C GLN A 27 -9.86 2.54 35.45
N PHE A 28 -8.76 2.36 36.20
CA PHE A 28 -7.60 3.24 36.15
C PHE A 28 -7.00 3.28 34.75
N LEU A 29 -6.67 2.12 34.18
CA LEU A 29 -6.08 2.01 32.84
C LEU A 29 -7.02 2.59 31.77
N THR A 30 -8.32 2.28 31.86
CA THR A 30 -9.33 2.85 30.95
C THR A 30 -9.35 4.36 30.97
N ARG A 31 -9.40 4.98 32.16
CA ARG A 31 -9.39 6.45 32.30
C ARG A 31 -8.09 7.05 31.77
N LYS A 32 -6.97 6.38 32.04
CA LYS A 32 -5.65 6.84 31.59
C LYS A 32 -5.54 6.83 30.07
N CYS A 33 -5.82 5.70 29.42
CA CYS A 33 -5.82 5.59 27.96
C CYS A 33 -6.81 6.58 27.31
N ALA A 34 -8.03 6.71 27.85
CA ALA A 34 -9.02 7.65 27.35
C ALA A 34 -8.52 9.11 27.42
N SER A 35 -7.94 9.50 28.55
CA SER A 35 -7.41 10.86 28.75
C SER A 35 -6.24 11.16 27.80
N GLU A 36 -5.34 10.21 27.58
CA GLU A 36 -4.22 10.41 26.66
C GLU A 36 -4.68 10.51 25.19
N LEU A 37 -5.67 9.70 24.80
CA LEU A 37 -6.28 9.77 23.47
C LEU A 37 -7.01 11.10 23.25
N GLU A 38 -7.76 11.57 24.25
CA GLU A 38 -8.47 12.84 24.21
C GLU A 38 -7.49 14.01 24.06
N LYS A 39 -6.43 14.07 24.88
CA LYS A 39 -5.37 15.08 24.77
C LYS A 39 -4.75 15.10 23.37
N PHE A 40 -4.50 13.93 22.79
CA PHE A 40 -3.95 13.82 21.45
C PHE A 40 -4.89 14.45 20.41
N TYR A 41 -6.17 14.04 20.34
CA TYR A 41 -7.09 14.58 19.34
C TYR A 41 -7.40 16.07 19.56
N VAL A 42 -7.46 16.54 20.81
CA VAL A 42 -7.55 17.97 21.13
C VAL A 42 -6.32 18.72 20.60
N SER A 43 -5.11 18.19 20.79
CA SER A 43 -3.88 18.80 20.27
C SER A 43 -3.83 18.89 18.74
N LYS A 44 -4.58 18.01 18.05
CA LYS A 44 -4.74 17.99 16.60
C LYS A 44 -5.96 18.77 16.11
N ASN A 45 -6.68 19.45 17.00
CA ASN A 45 -7.95 20.13 16.70
C ASN A 45 -8.97 19.22 15.99
N HIS A 46 -8.98 17.93 16.34
CA HIS A 46 -9.84 16.93 15.72
C HIS A 46 -10.91 16.43 16.66
N GLN A 47 -12.12 16.30 16.16
CA GLN A 47 -13.24 15.69 16.89
C GLN A 47 -13.59 14.36 16.25
N LYS A 48 -13.55 13.29 17.04
CA LYS A 48 -13.89 11.96 16.53
C LYS A 48 -15.35 11.90 16.09
N LYS A 49 -15.58 11.46 14.85
CA LYS A 49 -16.93 11.18 14.33
C LYS A 49 -17.25 9.70 14.58
N PRO A 50 -18.46 9.33 15.06
CA PRO A 50 -18.85 7.94 15.25
C PRO A 50 -18.87 7.14 13.91
N ALA A 51 -18.52 5.86 14.00
CA ALA A 51 -17.96 5.00 12.94
C ALA A 51 -18.62 5.00 11.53
N GLU A 52 -17.90 5.60 10.58
CA GLU A 52 -17.37 5.14 9.26
C GLU A 52 -18.09 4.12 8.35
N ARG A 53 -18.89 3.15 8.83
CA ARG A 53 -19.41 2.08 7.94
C ARG A 53 -20.26 2.63 6.79
N PHE A 54 -20.97 3.73 7.03
CA PHE A 54 -21.76 4.43 6.01
C PHE A 54 -20.91 5.28 5.05
N GLN A 55 -19.71 5.72 5.43
CA GLN A 55 -18.85 6.54 4.57
C GLN A 55 -18.05 5.69 3.59
N GLU A 56 -17.54 4.53 4.02
CA GLU A 56 -16.88 3.56 3.13
C GLU A 56 -17.85 3.04 2.07
N LEU A 57 -19.04 2.57 2.47
CA LEU A 57 -20.11 2.13 1.56
C LEU A 57 -20.54 3.23 0.59
N LYS A 58 -20.66 4.47 1.08
CA LYS A 58 -21.00 5.63 0.24
C LYS A 58 -19.91 5.90 -0.79
N ARG A 59 -18.63 5.75 -0.42
CA ARG A 59 -17.50 5.99 -1.30
C ARG A 59 -17.32 4.88 -2.34
N ASP A 60 -17.40 3.62 -1.94
CA ASP A 60 -17.32 2.48 -2.86
C ASP A 60 -18.48 2.54 -3.87
N MET A 61 -19.67 2.92 -3.40
CA MET A 61 -20.82 3.17 -4.28
C MET A 61 -20.60 4.40 -5.19
N GLN A 62 -19.88 5.43 -4.74
CA GLN A 62 -19.52 6.58 -5.58
C GLN A 62 -18.52 6.23 -6.68
N GLU A 63 -17.56 5.35 -6.41
CA GLU A 63 -16.60 4.84 -7.41
C GLU A 63 -17.31 4.05 -8.51
N LEU A 64 -18.29 3.22 -8.13
CA LEU A 64 -19.16 2.46 -9.04
C LEU A 64 -20.16 3.33 -9.80
N ILE A 65 -20.66 4.42 -9.21
CA ILE A 65 -21.61 5.34 -9.85
C ILE A 65 -20.87 6.32 -10.77
N ARG A 66 -19.65 6.75 -10.45
CA ARG A 66 -18.87 7.66 -11.32
C ARG A 66 -18.48 7.03 -12.65
N THR A 67 -18.20 5.74 -12.66
CA THR A 67 -18.00 4.98 -13.90
C THR A 67 -19.26 4.98 -14.79
N LYS A 68 -20.43 5.41 -14.27
CA LYS A 68 -21.72 5.46 -14.97
C LYS A 68 -22.34 6.87 -15.07
N ALA A 69 -21.95 7.84 -14.26
CA ALA A 69 -22.48 9.21 -14.27
C ALA A 69 -21.51 10.24 -13.63
N ASN A 70 -21.31 11.38 -14.30
CA ASN A 70 -20.52 12.53 -13.82
C ASN A 70 -21.25 13.29 -12.69
N ILE A 71 -21.25 12.76 -11.47
CA ILE A 71 -21.82 13.42 -10.28
C ILE A 71 -20.71 14.07 -9.45
N ASN A 72 -20.91 15.34 -9.06
CA ASN A 72 -20.05 16.10 -8.15
C ASN A 72 -20.12 15.50 -6.73
N ILE A 73 -18.95 15.20 -6.15
CA ILE A 73 -18.78 14.46 -4.89
C ILE A 73 -18.65 15.43 -3.71
N ALA A 74 -19.17 15.03 -2.55
CA ALA A 74 -18.98 15.69 -1.26
C ALA A 74 -17.51 15.94 -0.95
N GLN A 75 -17.19 17.11 -0.39
CA GLN A 75 -15.82 17.50 -0.03
C GLN A 75 -15.17 16.42 0.86
N VAL A 76 -14.12 15.78 0.34
CA VAL A 76 -13.19 15.02 1.19
C VAL A 76 -12.53 16.06 2.10
N GLU A 77 -12.67 15.90 3.42
CA GLU A 77 -11.98 16.76 4.38
C GLU A 77 -10.48 16.49 4.25
N ASP A 78 -9.76 17.44 3.65
CA ASP A 78 -8.30 17.42 3.61
C ASP A 78 -7.77 17.94 4.95
N TYR A 79 -7.11 17.06 5.70
CA TYR A 79 -6.46 17.41 6.97
C TYR A 79 -5.00 17.85 6.78
N GLY A 80 -4.62 18.28 5.58
CA GLY A 80 -3.28 18.82 5.28
C GLY A 80 -2.17 17.76 5.39
N GLY A 81 -2.50 16.50 5.14
CA GLY A 81 -1.57 15.37 5.28
C GLY A 81 -1.30 14.92 6.73
N GLU A 82 -2.12 15.32 7.70
CA GLU A 82 -2.04 14.78 9.06
C GLU A 82 -2.47 13.31 9.11
N THR A 83 -1.57 12.44 9.58
CA THR A 83 -1.81 10.98 9.66
C THR A 83 -2.78 10.57 10.75
N PHE A 84 -2.91 11.39 11.80
CA PHE A 84 -3.56 11.04 13.05
C PHE A 84 -2.99 9.79 13.75
N LEU A 85 -1.83 9.29 13.28
CA LEU A 85 -1.08 8.21 13.90
C LEU A 85 0.10 8.80 14.67
N SER A 86 0.06 8.67 15.99
CA SER A 86 1.13 9.10 16.88
C SER A 86 1.83 7.91 17.54
N GLU A 87 3.12 7.76 17.25
CA GLU A 87 4.02 6.80 17.88
C GLU A 87 4.24 7.16 19.35
N GLU A 88 4.34 8.46 19.69
CA GLU A 88 4.47 8.92 21.07
C GLU A 88 3.26 8.55 21.92
N LEU A 89 2.04 8.70 21.37
CA LEU A 89 0.82 8.28 22.05
C LEU A 89 0.82 6.76 22.27
N ALA A 90 1.22 6.00 21.24
CA ALA A 90 1.30 4.55 21.32
C ALA A 90 2.28 4.11 22.43
N ILE A 91 3.50 4.67 22.45
CA ILE A 91 4.50 4.40 23.48
C ILE A 91 3.95 4.70 24.87
N LYS A 92 3.26 5.84 25.04
CA LYS A 92 2.68 6.24 26.33
C LYS A 92 1.61 5.25 26.81
N MET A 93 0.68 4.86 25.93
CA MET A 93 -0.36 3.86 26.25
C MET A 93 0.25 2.50 26.57
N LEU A 94 1.27 2.09 25.81
CA LEU A 94 2.00 0.85 26.05
C LEU A 94 2.68 0.85 27.41
N GLN A 95 3.38 1.94 27.77
CA GLN A 95 4.00 2.11 29.09
C GLN A 95 2.98 2.04 30.23
N ASP A 96 1.86 2.76 30.12
CA ASP A 96 0.79 2.75 31.12
C ASP A 96 0.21 1.33 31.28
N ALA A 97 -0.08 0.64 30.17
CA ALA A 97 -0.56 -0.74 30.19
C ALA A 97 0.48 -1.71 30.76
N ASN A 98 1.76 -1.57 30.43
CA ASN A 98 2.83 -2.42 30.95
C ASN A 98 2.97 -2.26 32.47
N ALA A 99 2.82 -1.04 32.99
CA ALA A 99 2.81 -0.80 34.43
C ALA A 99 1.61 -1.51 35.10
N SER A 100 0.43 -1.47 34.50
CA SER A 100 -0.75 -2.22 34.96
C SER A 100 -0.55 -3.74 34.90
N LEU A 101 0.01 -4.27 33.82
CA LEU A 101 0.31 -5.70 33.67
C LEU A 101 1.32 -6.19 34.71
N LYS A 102 2.37 -5.39 34.99
CA LYS A 102 3.36 -5.69 36.04
C LYS A 102 2.71 -5.75 37.43
N ARG A 103 1.84 -4.79 37.78
CA ARG A 103 1.07 -4.84 39.03
C ARG A 103 0.15 -6.06 39.08
N CYS A 104 -0.52 -6.35 37.96
CA CYS A 104 -1.46 -7.47 37.86
C CYS A 104 -0.79 -8.82 38.08
N ARG A 105 0.45 -8.98 37.61
CA ARG A 105 1.28 -10.17 37.84
C ARG A 105 1.62 -10.41 39.31
N VAL A 106 1.73 -9.34 40.10
CA VAL A 106 2.08 -9.43 41.53
C VAL A 106 0.83 -9.58 42.39
N LEU A 107 -0.26 -8.92 42.02
CA LEU A 107 -1.46 -8.78 42.86
C LEU A 107 -2.58 -9.77 42.52
N SER A 108 -2.54 -10.43 41.36
CA SER A 108 -3.53 -11.46 41.01
C SER A 108 -3.12 -12.83 41.55
N ASN A 109 -4.11 -13.61 41.99
CA ASN A 109 -3.93 -15.03 42.28
C ASN A 109 -3.64 -15.80 40.98
N GLU A 110 -2.92 -16.93 41.08
CA GLU A 110 -2.49 -17.71 39.92
C GLU A 110 -3.65 -18.18 39.03
N THR A 111 -4.81 -18.50 39.62
CA THR A 111 -6.01 -18.95 38.90
C THR A 111 -6.64 -17.84 38.05
N ASP A 112 -6.60 -16.61 38.54
CA ASP A 112 -7.27 -15.46 37.92
C ASP A 112 -6.33 -14.64 37.03
N LEU A 113 -5.02 -14.77 37.24
CA LEU A 113 -3.98 -14.02 36.53
C LEU A 113 -4.17 -14.04 35.00
N PRO A 114 -4.39 -15.18 34.32
CA PRO A 114 -4.55 -15.19 32.86
C PRO A 114 -5.75 -14.36 32.41
N SER A 115 -6.87 -14.44 33.15
CA SER A 115 -8.09 -13.69 32.88
C SER A 115 -7.87 -12.18 33.04
N ASN A 116 -7.21 -11.79 34.14
CA ASN A 116 -6.97 -10.40 34.47
C ASN A 116 -5.99 -9.74 33.49
N ILE A 117 -4.93 -10.46 33.09
CA ILE A 117 -3.96 -10.01 32.09
C ILE A 117 -4.64 -9.79 30.73
N ILE A 118 -5.47 -10.73 30.27
CA ILE A 118 -6.23 -10.57 29.02
C ILE A 118 -7.18 -9.37 29.12
N LYS A 119 -7.89 -9.20 30.24
CA LYS A 119 -8.79 -8.07 30.47
C LYS A 119 -8.07 -6.72 30.38
N LEU A 120 -6.88 -6.59 30.97
CA LEU A 120 -6.08 -5.36 30.88
C LEU A 120 -5.53 -5.14 29.46
N ASN A 121 -5.09 -6.21 28.79
CA ASN A 121 -4.65 -6.12 27.40
C ASN A 121 -5.79 -5.71 26.46
N ASP A 122 -7.01 -6.16 26.70
CA ASP A 122 -8.19 -5.78 25.91
C ASP A 122 -8.49 -4.29 25.98
N ILE A 123 -8.23 -3.65 27.12
CA ILE A 123 -8.34 -2.20 27.27
C ILE A 123 -7.28 -1.51 26.39
N LEU A 124 -6.04 -1.98 26.42
CA LEU A 124 -4.98 -1.47 25.54
C LEU A 124 -5.36 -1.62 24.06
N LEU A 125 -5.80 -2.81 23.63
CA LEU A 125 -6.22 -3.06 22.24
C LEU A 125 -7.38 -2.16 21.81
N LYS A 126 -8.36 -1.94 22.69
CA LYS A 126 -9.47 -1.01 22.43
C LYS A 126 -8.94 0.40 22.16
N TYR A 127 -8.12 0.97 23.04
CA TYR A 127 -7.71 2.37 22.89
C TYR A 127 -6.62 2.58 21.84
N LEU A 128 -5.63 1.70 21.78
CA LEU A 128 -4.50 1.82 20.87
C LEU A 128 -4.86 1.37 19.44
N MET A 129 -5.50 0.22 19.30
CA MET A 129 -5.74 -0.35 17.97
C MET A 129 -7.09 0.09 17.40
N HIS A 130 -8.18 0.01 18.15
CA HIS A 130 -9.50 0.36 17.63
C HIS A 130 -9.70 1.89 17.60
N GLU A 131 -9.56 2.56 18.74
CA GLU A 131 -9.88 3.98 18.87
C GLU A 131 -8.82 4.92 18.27
N HIS A 132 -7.59 4.45 18.07
CA HIS A 132 -6.49 5.26 17.52
C HIS A 132 -6.06 4.77 16.14
N ALA A 133 -5.42 3.60 16.03
CA ALA A 133 -4.85 3.14 14.76
C ALA A 133 -5.91 2.88 13.67
N THR A 134 -6.96 2.11 13.97
CA THR A 134 -8.03 1.76 13.02
C THR A 134 -8.81 3.00 12.58
N TYR A 135 -9.11 3.89 13.52
CA TYR A 135 -9.77 5.16 13.24
C TYR A 135 -8.92 6.04 12.31
N ALA A 136 -7.63 6.21 12.61
CA ALA A 136 -6.73 6.99 11.76
C ALA A 136 -6.55 6.35 10.36
N LEU A 137 -6.50 5.02 10.27
CA LEU A 137 -6.50 4.30 9.00
C LEU A 137 -7.77 4.55 8.18
N GLY A 138 -8.94 4.57 8.82
CA GLY A 138 -10.22 4.92 8.19
C GLY A 138 -10.21 6.32 7.59
N LEU A 139 -9.73 7.30 8.36
CA LEU A 139 -9.51 8.67 7.84
C LEU A 139 -8.51 8.70 6.69
N GLY A 140 -7.39 8.00 6.84
CA GLY A 140 -6.33 7.94 5.83
C GLY A 140 -6.82 7.38 4.50
N LEU A 141 -7.61 6.30 4.56
CA LEU A 141 -8.26 5.70 3.40
C LEU A 141 -9.14 6.73 2.69
N ASN A 142 -9.93 7.50 3.44
CA ASN A 142 -10.87 8.51 2.92
C ASN A 142 -10.19 9.65 2.15
N ILE A 143 -8.92 9.94 2.43
CA ILE A 143 -8.16 11.04 1.83
C ILE A 143 -7.52 10.64 0.49
N ILE A 144 -7.26 9.34 0.26
CA ILE A 144 -6.58 8.88 -0.97
C ILE A 144 -7.37 9.38 -2.20
N PRO A 145 -6.76 10.10 -3.15
CA PRO A 145 -7.48 10.59 -4.31
C PRO A 145 -8.06 9.44 -5.12
N ILE A 146 -9.29 9.59 -5.60
CA ILE A 146 -9.87 8.66 -6.57
C ILE A 146 -9.08 8.84 -7.88
N ALA A 147 -8.76 7.73 -8.55
CA ALA A 147 -8.12 7.75 -9.87
C ALA A 147 -8.88 8.69 -10.85
N ASP A 148 -8.15 9.30 -11.78
CA ASP A 148 -8.68 10.16 -12.88
C ASP A 148 -9.19 11.57 -12.49
N THR A 149 -8.86 12.10 -11.31
CA THR A 149 -9.44 13.37 -10.82
C THR A 149 -8.66 14.65 -11.17
N GLY A 150 -7.44 14.59 -11.71
CA GLY A 150 -6.70 15.82 -12.03
C GLY A 150 -5.41 15.66 -12.84
N ARG A 151 -4.91 16.79 -13.34
CA ARG A 151 -3.59 16.89 -14.02
C ARG A 151 -2.40 16.82 -13.06
N GLN A 152 -2.64 17.03 -11.77
CA GLN A 152 -1.60 17.06 -10.74
C GLN A 152 -1.27 15.65 -10.25
N PHE A 153 0.00 15.43 -9.94
CA PHE A 153 0.47 14.17 -9.38
C PHE A 153 -0.14 13.92 -7.99
N PRO A 154 -0.63 12.71 -7.67
CA PRO A 154 -1.29 12.44 -6.40
C PRO A 154 -0.33 12.52 -5.22
N HIS A 155 -0.83 12.99 -4.07
CA HIS A 155 -0.07 12.96 -2.82
C HIS A 155 0.12 11.52 -2.32
N LEU A 156 1.34 11.19 -1.91
CA LEU A 156 1.76 9.85 -1.47
C LEU A 156 1.60 9.59 0.03
N TYR A 157 0.72 10.37 0.67
CA TYR A 157 0.53 10.43 2.12
C TYR A 157 0.23 9.07 2.78
N PHE A 158 -0.49 8.17 2.08
CA PHE A 158 -0.87 6.89 2.67
C PHE A 158 0.33 5.97 2.95
N PHE A 159 1.46 6.13 2.26
CA PHE A 159 2.68 5.39 2.62
C PHE A 159 3.20 5.77 4.01
N ASP A 160 3.08 7.03 4.43
CA ASP A 160 3.45 7.45 5.78
C ASP A 160 2.46 6.88 6.82
N VAL A 161 1.18 6.77 6.49
CA VAL A 161 0.17 6.09 7.32
C VAL A 161 0.53 4.62 7.53
N VAL A 162 0.94 3.93 6.46
CA VAL A 162 1.38 2.53 6.52
C VAL A 162 2.60 2.38 7.43
N GLN A 163 3.62 3.21 7.23
CA GLN A 163 4.83 3.18 8.06
C GLN A 163 4.51 3.34 9.55
N LYS A 164 3.71 4.36 9.90
CA LYS A 164 3.35 4.64 11.28
C LYS A 164 2.51 3.53 11.91
N THR A 165 1.60 2.94 11.13
CA THR A 165 0.79 1.81 11.58
C THR A 165 1.68 0.60 11.88
N ASN A 166 2.63 0.27 11.00
CA ASN A 166 3.56 -0.83 11.21
C ASN A 166 4.40 -0.64 12.47
N ILE A 167 4.91 0.57 12.71
CA ILE A 167 5.65 0.89 13.95
C ILE A 167 4.79 0.61 15.19
N ILE A 168 3.53 1.10 15.21
CA ILE A 168 2.61 0.89 16.34
C ILE A 168 2.31 -0.61 16.53
N VAL A 169 2.09 -1.35 15.45
CA VAL A 169 1.83 -2.81 15.49
C VAL A 169 3.04 -3.55 16.06
N HIS A 170 4.25 -3.22 15.61
CA HIS A 170 5.48 -3.85 16.13
C HIS A 170 5.68 -3.58 17.63
N LEU A 171 5.46 -2.33 18.08
CA LEU A 171 5.54 -1.98 19.50
C LEU A 171 4.52 -2.74 20.35
N LEU A 172 3.29 -2.89 19.84
CA LEU A 172 2.25 -3.68 20.50
C LEU A 172 2.60 -5.16 20.57
N GLU A 173 3.12 -5.73 19.47
CA GLU A 173 3.48 -7.14 19.40
C GLU A 173 4.61 -7.48 20.37
N ASP A 174 5.65 -6.64 20.44
CA ASP A 174 6.73 -6.79 21.41
C ASP A 174 6.22 -6.80 22.87
N GLN A 175 5.34 -5.85 23.20
CA GLN A 175 4.72 -5.80 24.53
C GLN A 175 3.84 -7.03 24.81
N CYS A 176 3.04 -7.48 23.84
CA CYS A 176 2.21 -8.68 24.01
C CYS A 176 3.07 -9.92 24.25
N ASN A 177 4.12 -10.10 23.46
CA ASN A 177 5.03 -11.25 23.58
C ASN A 177 5.83 -11.22 24.89
N THR A 178 6.18 -10.03 25.38
CA THR A 178 6.96 -9.86 26.62
C THR A 178 6.11 -9.94 27.89
N SER A 179 4.92 -9.32 27.91
CA SER A 179 4.15 -9.12 29.14
C SER A 179 2.87 -9.94 29.22
N VAL A 180 2.27 -10.32 28.09
CA VAL A 180 0.98 -11.03 28.07
C VAL A 180 1.17 -12.52 27.86
N VAL A 181 1.84 -12.91 26.77
CA VAL A 181 2.03 -14.32 26.36
C VAL A 181 2.55 -15.21 27.50
N PRO A 182 3.57 -14.81 28.29
CA PRO A 182 4.09 -15.65 29.37
C PRO A 182 3.06 -15.99 30.45
N CYS A 183 2.04 -15.14 30.64
CA CYS A 183 0.98 -15.35 31.63
C CYS A 183 -0.17 -16.23 31.12
N VAL A 184 -0.27 -16.44 29.80
CA VAL A 184 -1.42 -17.12 29.18
C VAL A 184 -1.07 -18.41 28.45
N ILE A 185 0.18 -18.60 28.01
CA ILE A 185 0.58 -19.67 27.07
C ILE A 185 0.25 -21.10 27.57
N ASN A 186 0.37 -21.35 28.87
CA ASN A 186 0.11 -22.66 29.48
C ASN A 186 -1.32 -22.78 30.05
N THR A 187 -2.26 -22.01 29.53
CA THR A 187 -3.63 -21.91 30.04
C THR A 187 -4.63 -22.19 28.93
N PRO A 188 -5.85 -22.66 29.24
CA PRO A 188 -6.88 -22.89 28.23
C PRO A 188 -7.31 -21.61 27.49
N LYS A 189 -6.94 -20.42 27.98
CA LYS A 189 -7.27 -19.12 27.36
C LYS A 189 -6.34 -18.72 26.22
N TYR A 190 -5.21 -19.41 26.05
CA TYR A 190 -4.20 -19.04 25.06
C TYR A 190 -4.76 -19.02 23.63
N SER A 191 -5.52 -20.05 23.25
CA SER A 191 -6.08 -20.19 21.91
C SER A 191 -7.04 -19.05 21.57
N GLU A 192 -7.95 -18.71 22.50
CA GLU A 192 -8.89 -17.59 22.35
C GLU A 192 -8.15 -16.24 22.24
N TYR A 193 -7.13 -16.02 23.07
CA TYR A 193 -6.31 -14.81 23.02
C TYR A 193 -5.59 -14.65 21.69
N ILE A 194 -4.93 -15.72 21.19
CA ILE A 194 -4.23 -15.69 19.90
C ILE A 194 -5.21 -15.48 18.76
N PHE A 195 -6.38 -16.13 18.78
CA PHE A 195 -7.43 -15.93 17.79
C PHE A 195 -7.87 -14.47 17.75
N LYS A 196 -8.16 -13.86 18.90
CA LYS A 196 -8.55 -12.45 18.98
C LYS A 196 -7.46 -11.50 18.46
N LYS A 197 -6.19 -11.75 18.81
CA LYS A 197 -5.06 -10.97 18.30
C LYS A 197 -4.98 -11.07 16.77
N ARG A 198 -5.10 -12.28 16.22
CA ARG A 198 -5.05 -12.53 14.77
C ARG A 198 -6.17 -11.79 14.05
N THR A 199 -7.42 -11.92 14.49
CA THR A 199 -8.57 -11.24 13.87
C THR A 199 -8.40 -9.72 13.84
N LEU A 200 -7.80 -9.14 14.89
CA LEU A 200 -7.48 -7.71 14.91
C LEU A 200 -6.41 -7.33 13.88
N MET A 201 -5.34 -8.13 13.78
CA MET A 201 -4.27 -7.89 12.80
C MET A 201 -4.79 -8.02 11.37
N GLU A 202 -5.60 -9.04 11.07
CA GLU A 202 -6.22 -9.23 9.75
C GLU A 202 -7.07 -8.01 9.33
N GLN A 203 -7.76 -7.34 10.27
CA GLN A 203 -8.53 -6.13 9.96
C GLN A 203 -7.64 -4.93 9.63
N ILE A 204 -6.51 -4.79 10.33
CA ILE A 204 -5.53 -3.73 10.06
C ILE A 204 -4.85 -3.97 8.71
N GLU A 205 -4.39 -5.20 8.47
CA GLU A 205 -3.77 -5.62 7.20
C GLU A 205 -4.71 -5.37 6.02
N ALA A 206 -5.99 -5.78 6.11
CA ALA A 206 -6.95 -5.53 5.05
C ALA A 206 -7.13 -4.03 4.71
N LYS A 207 -7.09 -3.15 5.71
CA LYS A 207 -7.17 -1.69 5.49
C LYS A 207 -5.88 -1.13 4.90
N LEU A 208 -4.72 -1.63 5.32
CA LEU A 208 -3.42 -1.26 4.75
C LEU A 208 -3.35 -1.66 3.27
N ASP A 209 -3.70 -2.91 2.95
CA ASP A 209 -3.73 -3.44 1.58
C ASP A 209 -4.66 -2.63 0.69
N GLN A 210 -5.87 -2.34 1.17
CA GLN A 210 -6.84 -1.51 0.45
C GLN A 210 -6.27 -0.12 0.14
N GLY A 211 -5.61 0.52 1.10
CA GLY A 211 -5.07 1.86 0.89
C GLY A 211 -3.81 1.89 0.04
N LEU A 212 -2.95 0.87 0.14
CA LEU A 212 -1.82 0.68 -0.77
C LEU A 212 -2.30 0.49 -2.20
N ASP A 213 -3.27 -0.40 -2.43
CA ASP A 213 -3.86 -0.62 -3.75
C ASP A 213 -4.47 0.67 -4.35
N ARG A 214 -5.26 1.40 -3.55
CA ARG A 214 -5.83 2.69 -3.97
C ARG A 214 -4.76 3.72 -4.31
N THR A 215 -3.68 3.77 -3.53
CA THR A 215 -2.56 4.70 -3.77
C THR A 215 -1.83 4.35 -5.07
N LEU A 216 -1.57 3.07 -5.31
CA LEU A 216 -0.99 2.62 -6.59
C LEU A 216 -1.92 2.93 -7.77
N ASN A 217 -3.23 2.69 -7.63
CA ASN A 217 -4.22 3.01 -8.66
C ASN A 217 -4.28 4.51 -8.97
N ALA A 218 -4.16 5.39 -7.95
CA ALA A 218 -4.11 6.82 -8.17
C ALA A 218 -2.86 7.24 -8.97
N VAL A 219 -1.69 6.69 -8.62
CA VAL A 219 -0.43 6.97 -9.34
C VAL A 219 -0.52 6.47 -10.79
N ILE A 220 -0.94 5.23 -10.99
CA ILE A 220 -1.03 4.61 -12.33
C ILE A 220 -2.11 5.28 -13.18
N GLY A 221 -3.25 5.64 -12.57
CA GLY A 221 -4.30 6.43 -13.22
C GLY A 221 -3.79 7.79 -13.68
N TRP A 222 -2.98 8.47 -12.86
CA TRP A 222 -2.32 9.71 -13.28
C TRP A 222 -1.37 9.48 -14.47
N VAL A 223 -0.53 8.43 -14.45
CA VAL A 223 0.36 8.11 -15.58
C VAL A 223 -0.44 7.90 -16.86
N LYS A 224 -1.53 7.11 -16.79
CA LYS A 224 -2.43 6.87 -17.92
C LYS A 224 -2.99 8.18 -18.48
N LEU A 225 -3.54 9.02 -17.62
CA LEU A 225 -4.18 10.28 -18.01
C LEU A 225 -3.15 11.27 -18.57
N TYR A 226 -1.97 11.34 -17.96
CA TYR A 226 -0.87 12.20 -18.40
C TYR A 226 -0.36 11.79 -19.78
N LEU A 227 -0.12 10.51 -20.01
CA LEU A 227 0.31 10.00 -21.32
C LEU A 227 -0.76 10.22 -22.39
N THR A 228 -2.02 9.90 -22.08
CA THR A 228 -3.15 10.04 -23.03
C THR A 228 -3.36 11.49 -23.46
N ASN A 229 -3.23 12.45 -22.54
CA ASN A 229 -3.53 13.87 -22.81
C ASN A 229 -2.29 14.69 -23.17
N GLY A 230 -1.12 14.31 -22.65
CA GLY A 230 0.12 15.06 -22.72
C GLY A 230 1.04 14.64 -23.87
N GLN A 231 0.98 13.36 -24.26
CA GLN A 231 1.82 12.84 -25.33
C GLN A 231 1.08 12.87 -26.67
N LYS A 232 1.63 13.62 -27.63
CA LYS A 232 0.98 13.84 -28.93
C LYS A 232 1.38 12.76 -29.92
N LYS A 233 0.50 12.46 -30.88
CA LYS A 233 0.83 11.54 -31.99
C LYS A 233 2.08 11.98 -32.78
N THR A 234 2.33 13.28 -32.86
CA THR A 234 3.53 13.85 -33.49
C THR A 234 4.82 13.46 -32.79
N ASP A 235 4.77 13.09 -31.50
CA ASP A 235 5.95 12.64 -30.76
C ASP A 235 6.47 11.29 -31.27
N TYR A 236 5.63 10.51 -31.97
CA TYR A 236 6.01 9.25 -32.62
C TYR A 236 5.80 9.25 -34.14
N ASN A 237 5.43 10.39 -34.73
CA ASN A 237 5.35 10.59 -36.18
C ASN A 237 6.13 11.85 -36.53
N LYS A 238 7.45 11.79 -36.32
CA LYS A 238 8.34 12.95 -36.42
C LYS A 238 8.85 13.16 -37.85
N PRO A 239 9.13 14.40 -38.26
CA PRO A 239 9.89 14.63 -39.49
C PRO A 239 11.28 13.99 -39.41
N ASP A 240 11.85 13.56 -40.53
CA ASP A 240 13.18 12.92 -40.57
C ASP A 240 14.33 13.82 -40.08
N SER A 241 14.08 15.14 -40.00
CA SER A 241 15.02 16.13 -39.47
C SER A 241 15.00 16.28 -37.93
N ASP A 242 14.05 15.66 -37.24
CA ASP A 242 13.90 15.75 -35.78
C ASP A 242 14.57 14.56 -35.08
N PHE A 243 15.71 14.83 -34.45
CA PHE A 243 16.54 13.86 -33.74
C PHE A 243 16.26 13.80 -32.23
N THR A 244 15.16 14.37 -31.75
CA THR A 244 14.83 14.29 -30.31
C THR A 244 14.69 12.84 -29.86
N LEU A 245 15.62 12.41 -28.99
CA LEU A 245 15.79 11.00 -28.63
C LEU A 245 14.70 10.51 -27.66
N THR A 246 14.34 11.30 -26.63
CA THR A 246 13.33 10.91 -25.62
C THR A 246 12.19 11.92 -25.63
N SER A 247 10.96 11.45 -25.48
CA SER A 247 9.79 12.34 -25.40
C SER A 247 9.75 13.11 -24.08
N ALA A 248 9.22 14.33 -24.13
CA ALA A 248 8.99 15.14 -22.93
C ALA A 248 8.02 14.44 -21.97
N ALA A 249 7.03 13.71 -22.52
CA ALA A 249 6.08 12.95 -21.74
C ALA A 249 6.75 11.83 -20.94
N CYS A 250 7.62 11.03 -21.57
CA CYS A 250 8.40 9.99 -20.88
C CYS A 250 9.25 10.59 -19.76
N SER A 251 10.00 11.66 -20.06
CA SER A 251 10.85 12.32 -19.08
C SER A 251 10.05 12.79 -17.85
N HIS A 252 8.86 13.35 -18.07
CA HIS A 252 8.01 13.82 -16.97
C HIS A 252 7.41 12.67 -16.16
N VAL A 253 6.98 11.58 -16.79
CA VAL A 253 6.50 10.38 -16.08
C VAL A 253 7.61 9.81 -15.21
N VAL A 254 8.81 9.61 -15.77
CA VAL A 254 9.98 9.10 -15.04
C VAL A 254 10.33 9.99 -13.85
N GLN A 255 10.34 11.32 -14.01
CA GLN A 255 10.61 12.27 -12.92
C GLN A 255 9.63 12.13 -11.75
N ASN A 256 8.34 11.89 -12.02
CA ASN A 256 7.31 11.77 -10.98
C ASN A 256 7.25 10.37 -10.35
N ILE A 257 7.72 9.32 -11.04
CA ILE A 257 7.73 7.95 -10.51
C ILE A 257 8.87 7.71 -9.52
N HIS A 258 10.04 8.34 -9.70
CA HIS A 258 11.16 8.16 -8.77
C HIS A 258 10.80 8.45 -7.30
N PRO A 259 10.09 9.55 -6.96
CA PRO A 259 9.59 9.78 -5.60
C PRO A 259 8.71 8.64 -5.06
N VAL A 260 7.90 8.00 -5.91
CA VAL A 260 7.04 6.87 -5.51
C VAL A 260 7.89 5.68 -5.07
N ILE A 261 8.88 5.31 -5.87
CA ILE A 261 9.79 4.20 -5.57
C ILE A 261 10.53 4.47 -4.26
N ARG A 262 11.05 5.70 -4.08
CA ARG A 262 11.72 6.09 -2.84
C ARG A 262 10.80 6.02 -1.62
N GLN A 263 9.55 6.48 -1.77
CA GLN A 263 8.58 6.47 -0.68
C GLN A 263 8.20 5.03 -0.29
N ILE A 264 7.96 4.15 -1.27
CA ILE A 264 7.74 2.72 -1.03
C ILE A 264 8.93 2.12 -0.26
N LYS A 265 10.17 2.37 -0.73
CA LYS A 265 11.38 1.85 -0.08
C LYS A 265 11.62 2.39 1.33
N LYS A 266 11.14 3.60 1.62
CA LYS A 266 11.25 4.23 2.94
C LYS A 266 10.22 3.70 3.93
N CYS A 267 9.00 3.46 3.47
CA CYS A 267 7.84 3.21 4.34
C CYS A 267 7.51 1.71 4.53
N LEU A 268 7.98 0.86 3.62
CA LEU A 268 7.79 -0.59 3.66
C LEU A 268 9.14 -1.28 3.73
N ASP A 269 9.17 -2.49 4.28
CA ASP A 269 10.37 -3.32 4.40
C ASP A 269 10.09 -4.80 4.03
N GLY A 270 11.17 -5.59 3.99
CA GLY A 270 11.11 -7.05 3.79
C GLY A 270 10.35 -7.47 2.52
N GLU A 271 9.52 -8.50 2.67
CA GLU A 271 8.73 -9.04 1.56
C GLU A 271 7.59 -8.11 1.13
N ASN A 272 7.02 -7.33 2.06
CA ASN A 272 5.95 -6.37 1.74
C ASN A 272 6.46 -5.29 0.77
N GLN A 273 7.67 -4.77 1.02
CA GLN A 273 8.31 -3.82 0.12
C GLN A 273 8.49 -4.42 -1.29
N LYS A 274 9.00 -5.66 -1.38
CA LYS A 274 9.23 -6.34 -2.67
C LYS A 274 7.93 -6.57 -3.43
N GLN A 275 6.87 -7.01 -2.75
CA GLN A 275 5.57 -7.26 -3.37
C GLN A 275 4.95 -5.96 -3.92
N ILE A 276 4.99 -4.87 -3.16
CA ILE A 276 4.45 -3.57 -3.60
C ILE A 276 5.27 -2.97 -4.74
N LEU A 277 6.61 -3.06 -4.70
CA LEU A 277 7.46 -2.62 -5.82
C LEU A 277 7.21 -3.44 -7.09
N ASN A 278 7.05 -4.77 -6.95
CA ASN A 278 6.70 -5.65 -8.07
C ASN A 278 5.36 -5.28 -8.68
N GLU A 279 4.31 -5.15 -7.85
CA GLU A 279 2.96 -4.80 -8.32
C GLU A 279 2.94 -3.43 -8.99
N PHE A 280 3.62 -2.44 -8.40
CA PHE A 280 3.78 -1.12 -9.01
C PHE A 280 4.43 -1.21 -10.40
N GLY A 281 5.52 -1.96 -10.53
CA GLY A 281 6.23 -2.15 -11.80
C GLY A 281 5.39 -2.87 -12.86
N VAL A 282 4.62 -3.88 -12.47
CA VAL A 282 3.70 -4.60 -13.36
C VAL A 282 2.60 -3.67 -13.88
N ARG A 283 1.98 -2.87 -13.00
CA ARG A 283 0.96 -1.89 -13.39
C ARG A 283 1.54 -0.79 -14.28
N LEU A 284 2.75 -0.32 -13.98
CA LEU A 284 3.46 0.68 -14.78
C LEU A 284 3.79 0.14 -16.18
N HIS A 285 4.29 -1.08 -16.27
CA HIS A 285 4.51 -1.75 -17.55
C HIS A 285 3.21 -1.80 -18.37
N ARG A 286 2.11 -2.27 -17.75
CA ARG A 286 0.81 -2.38 -18.42
C ARG A 286 0.31 -1.05 -18.96
N VAL A 287 0.34 0.02 -18.18
CA VAL A 287 -0.15 1.33 -18.63
C VAL A 287 0.68 1.90 -19.79
N ILE A 288 2.00 1.69 -19.79
CA ILE A 288 2.88 2.12 -20.88
C ILE A 288 2.65 1.25 -22.13
N TYR A 289 2.57 -0.07 -21.96
CA TYR A 289 2.28 -1.03 -23.03
C TYR A 289 0.96 -0.71 -23.73
N ASP A 290 -0.10 -0.45 -22.97
CA ASP A 290 -1.42 -0.08 -23.48
C ASP A 290 -1.38 1.28 -24.20
N HIS A 291 -0.67 2.27 -23.65
CA HIS A 291 -0.52 3.59 -24.27
C HIS A 291 0.16 3.51 -25.64
N LEU A 292 1.28 2.78 -25.74
CA LEU A 292 2.03 2.66 -27.00
C LEU A 292 1.18 2.05 -28.13
N GLN A 293 0.29 1.10 -27.82
CA GLN A 293 -0.64 0.51 -28.80
C GLN A 293 -1.68 1.48 -29.36
N THR A 294 -1.89 2.64 -28.72
CA THR A 294 -2.80 3.67 -29.24
C THR A 294 -2.14 4.62 -30.24
N MET A 295 -0.82 4.47 -30.44
CA MET A 295 0.01 5.34 -31.24
C MET A 295 0.40 4.68 -32.57
N SER A 296 0.80 5.50 -33.54
CA SER A 296 1.45 5.05 -34.78
C SER A 296 2.88 5.53 -34.83
N PHE A 297 3.77 4.78 -35.50
CA PHE A 297 5.20 5.03 -35.48
C PHE A 297 5.78 5.08 -36.88
N ASN A 298 6.46 6.16 -37.22
CA ASN A 298 7.41 6.18 -38.34
C ASN A 298 8.84 5.89 -37.84
N THR A 299 9.83 5.83 -38.74
CA THR A 299 11.21 5.46 -38.38
C THR A 299 11.79 6.34 -37.26
N ALA A 300 11.68 7.67 -37.36
CA ALA A 300 12.14 8.59 -36.34
C ALA A 300 11.39 8.44 -35.02
N GLY A 301 10.07 8.24 -35.07
CA GLY A 301 9.24 7.98 -33.90
C GLY A 301 9.53 6.64 -33.22
N ALA A 302 9.86 5.60 -33.99
CA ALA A 302 10.26 4.29 -33.46
C ALA A 302 11.58 4.38 -32.68
N MET A 303 12.56 5.15 -33.17
CA MET A 303 13.78 5.45 -32.40
C MET A 303 13.45 6.16 -31.08
N CYS A 304 12.53 7.15 -31.11
CA CYS A 304 12.07 7.83 -29.91
C CYS A 304 11.38 6.88 -28.91
N ALA A 305 10.53 5.97 -29.39
CA ALA A 305 9.86 4.97 -28.56
C ALA A 305 10.87 4.01 -27.88
N ILE A 306 11.90 3.57 -28.60
CA ILE A 306 12.96 2.71 -28.05
C ILE A 306 13.73 3.44 -26.94
N CYS A 307 14.04 4.73 -27.13
CA CYS A 307 14.67 5.56 -26.12
C CYS A 307 13.76 5.79 -24.90
N ASP A 308 12.48 6.06 -25.09
CA ASP A 308 11.50 6.17 -24.00
C ASP A 308 11.44 4.89 -23.17
N VAL A 309 11.29 3.73 -23.83
CA VAL A 309 11.29 2.43 -23.14
C VAL A 309 12.61 2.16 -22.43
N ASN A 310 13.74 2.58 -22.98
CA ASN A 310 15.03 2.49 -22.29
C ASN A 310 15.12 3.38 -21.05
N GLU A 311 14.53 4.58 -21.06
CA GLU A 311 14.44 5.41 -19.85
C GLU A 311 13.54 4.78 -18.79
N TYR A 312 12.39 4.22 -19.19
CA TYR A 312 11.55 3.45 -18.27
C TYR A 312 12.30 2.24 -17.70
N ARG A 313 13.07 1.51 -18.52
CA ARG A 313 13.94 0.40 -18.09
C ARG A 313 14.96 0.82 -17.04
N LYS A 314 15.59 1.99 -17.19
CA LYS A 314 16.53 2.52 -16.19
C LYS A 314 15.82 2.75 -14.86
N CYS A 315 14.64 3.37 -14.89
CA CYS A 315 13.85 3.65 -13.70
C CYS A 315 13.40 2.36 -12.99
N ILE A 316 12.87 1.37 -13.72
CA ILE A 316 12.34 0.13 -13.12
C ILE A 316 13.42 -0.78 -12.54
N ARG A 317 14.71 -0.61 -12.89
CA ARG A 317 15.79 -1.38 -12.29
C ARG A 317 15.88 -1.13 -10.79
N GLU A 318 15.50 0.05 -10.33
CA GLU A 318 15.43 0.36 -8.90
C GLU A 318 14.39 -0.47 -8.14
N LEU A 319 13.46 -1.16 -8.82
CA LEU A 319 12.44 -1.98 -8.15
C LEU A 319 13.00 -3.34 -7.71
N ASP A 320 14.17 -3.73 -8.22
CA ASP A 320 14.82 -5.01 -7.94
C ASP A 320 13.90 -6.24 -8.17
N SER A 321 12.97 -6.13 -9.14
CA SER A 321 12.05 -7.20 -9.54
C SER A 321 12.50 -7.86 -10.86
N PRO A 322 12.82 -9.16 -10.85
CA PRO A 322 13.14 -9.91 -12.07
C PRO A 322 11.99 -9.94 -13.07
N LEU A 323 10.75 -10.09 -12.59
CA LEU A 323 9.55 -10.11 -13.43
C LEU A 323 9.37 -8.78 -14.15
N VAL A 324 9.44 -7.66 -13.43
CA VAL A 324 9.28 -6.32 -14.03
C VAL A 324 10.40 -6.05 -15.03
N THR A 325 11.64 -6.44 -14.71
CA THR A 325 12.77 -6.33 -15.63
C THR A 325 12.50 -7.09 -16.93
N GLN A 326 12.05 -8.35 -16.82
CA GLN A 326 11.72 -9.18 -17.98
C GLN A 326 10.58 -8.57 -18.82
N LEU A 327 9.52 -8.05 -18.18
CA LEU A 327 8.41 -7.40 -18.88
C LEU A 327 8.89 -6.22 -19.72
N PHE A 328 9.71 -5.34 -19.16
CA PHE A 328 10.24 -4.19 -19.90
C PHE A 328 11.30 -4.57 -20.95
N ASP A 329 12.05 -5.65 -20.74
CA ASP A 329 12.96 -6.20 -21.76
C ASP A 329 12.18 -6.73 -22.97
N ILE A 330 11.06 -7.41 -22.73
CA ILE A 330 10.14 -7.85 -23.78
C ILE A 330 9.53 -6.65 -24.50
N LEU A 331 9.04 -5.64 -23.76
CA LEU A 331 8.50 -4.41 -24.37
C LEU A 331 9.54 -3.68 -25.24
N HIS A 332 10.80 -3.64 -24.79
CA HIS A 332 11.90 -3.07 -25.58
C HIS A 332 12.13 -3.85 -26.88
N ALA A 333 12.14 -5.18 -26.81
CA ALA A 333 12.23 -6.04 -27.99
C ALA A 333 11.05 -5.84 -28.94
N LEU A 334 9.82 -5.67 -28.43
CA LEU A 334 8.64 -5.33 -29.24
C LEU A 334 8.79 -3.97 -29.92
N CYS A 335 9.35 -2.95 -29.25
CA CYS A 335 9.63 -1.65 -29.86
C CYS A 335 10.66 -1.73 -30.99
N ASN A 336 11.60 -2.68 -30.97
CA ASN A 336 12.55 -2.87 -32.09
C ASN A 336 11.83 -3.29 -33.38
N LEU A 337 10.68 -3.98 -33.30
CA LEU A 337 9.84 -4.30 -34.47
C LEU A 337 9.31 -3.05 -35.17
N LEU A 338 9.21 -1.92 -34.48
CA LEU A 338 8.75 -0.65 -35.04
C LEU A 338 9.81 0.02 -35.93
N LEU A 339 11.10 -0.30 -35.72
CA LEU A 339 12.23 0.35 -36.38
C LEU A 339 12.82 -0.50 -37.52
N VAL A 340 12.89 -1.82 -37.33
CA VAL A 340 13.63 -2.72 -38.23
C VAL A 340 13.04 -2.72 -39.64
N LYS A 341 13.88 -2.89 -40.67
CA LYS A 341 13.43 -2.97 -42.06
C LYS A 341 12.50 -4.18 -42.28
N PRO A 342 11.50 -4.09 -43.18
CA PRO A 342 10.56 -5.18 -43.44
C PRO A 342 11.22 -6.54 -43.73
N GLU A 343 12.35 -6.53 -44.45
CA GLU A 343 13.14 -7.72 -44.81
C GLU A 343 13.66 -8.50 -43.59
N ASN A 344 13.96 -7.80 -42.49
CA ASN A 344 14.56 -8.37 -41.29
C ASN A 344 13.53 -8.61 -40.17
N LEU A 345 12.25 -8.30 -40.39
CA LEU A 345 11.21 -8.45 -39.36
C LEU A 345 11.05 -9.91 -38.92
N LEU A 346 11.13 -10.86 -39.85
CA LEU A 346 10.97 -12.29 -39.54
C LEU A 346 12.04 -12.75 -38.54
N GLU A 347 13.30 -12.37 -38.75
CA GLU A 347 14.42 -12.72 -37.87
C GLU A 347 14.18 -12.22 -36.43
N VAL A 348 13.76 -10.95 -36.29
CA VAL A 348 13.49 -10.34 -34.98
C VAL A 348 12.30 -11.00 -34.30
N CYS A 349 11.24 -11.33 -35.04
CA CYS A 349 10.08 -12.04 -34.50
C CYS A 349 10.44 -13.45 -33.97
N THR A 350 11.35 -14.14 -34.66
CA THR A 350 11.82 -15.48 -34.27
C THR A 350 12.98 -15.46 -33.27
N GLY A 351 13.45 -14.29 -32.86
CA GLY A 351 14.52 -14.14 -31.89
C GLY A 351 14.13 -14.65 -30.50
N GLU A 352 15.12 -15.00 -29.69
CA GLU A 352 14.93 -15.65 -28.38
C GLU A 352 14.00 -14.88 -27.43
N THR A 353 13.95 -13.55 -27.50
CA THR A 353 13.09 -12.74 -26.62
C THR A 353 11.62 -12.75 -27.02
N LEU A 354 11.30 -12.86 -28.32
CA LEU A 354 9.93 -12.71 -28.84
C LEU A 354 9.28 -14.03 -29.25
N ASN A 355 10.08 -15.08 -29.51
CA ASN A 355 9.59 -16.38 -29.97
C ASN A 355 8.62 -17.07 -29.00
N TYR A 356 8.69 -16.72 -27.71
CA TYR A 356 7.81 -17.27 -26.66
C TYR A 356 6.48 -16.52 -26.53
N LEU A 357 6.29 -15.39 -27.23
CA LEU A 357 5.05 -14.63 -27.20
C LEU A 357 4.03 -15.21 -28.17
N ASP A 358 2.74 -14.98 -27.85
CA ASP A 358 1.69 -15.21 -28.83
C ASP A 358 1.93 -14.31 -30.06
N LYS A 359 1.80 -14.91 -31.24
CA LYS A 359 1.92 -14.22 -32.53
C LYS A 359 0.99 -13.01 -32.61
N SER A 360 -0.18 -13.07 -31.94
CA SER A 360 -1.13 -11.96 -31.88
C SER A 360 -0.51 -10.67 -31.32
N VAL A 361 0.34 -10.78 -30.29
CA VAL A 361 1.04 -9.65 -29.64
C VAL A 361 2.08 -9.04 -30.58
N VAL A 362 2.92 -9.89 -31.18
CA VAL A 362 3.95 -9.47 -32.14
C VAL A 362 3.31 -8.76 -33.33
N ARG A 363 2.26 -9.36 -33.89
CA ARG A 363 1.48 -8.79 -34.99
C ARG A 363 0.87 -7.43 -34.62
N GLN A 364 0.34 -7.30 -33.42
CA GLN A 364 -0.25 -6.05 -32.95
C GLN A 364 0.78 -4.91 -32.95
N PHE A 365 2.02 -5.15 -32.53
CA PHE A 365 3.08 -4.15 -32.60
C PHE A 365 3.49 -3.80 -34.03
N ILE A 366 3.59 -4.79 -34.93
CA ILE A 366 3.89 -4.54 -36.34
C ILE A 366 2.80 -3.66 -36.99
N GLN A 367 1.53 -3.82 -36.59
CA GLN A 367 0.41 -3.00 -37.08
C GLN A 367 0.51 -1.51 -36.71
N LEU A 368 1.30 -1.15 -35.69
CA LEU A 368 1.48 0.23 -35.26
C LEU A 368 2.41 1.03 -36.18
N ARG A 369 3.14 0.35 -37.09
CA ARG A 369 4.04 1.01 -38.02
C ARG A 369 3.30 1.81 -39.09
N SER A 370 3.82 2.97 -39.45
CA SER A 370 3.24 3.81 -40.51
C SER A 370 3.27 3.14 -41.89
N ASP A 371 4.27 2.29 -42.16
CA ASP A 371 4.46 1.53 -43.40
C ASP A 371 3.76 0.15 -43.37
N PHE A 372 2.95 -0.16 -42.35
CA PHE A 372 2.32 -1.47 -42.19
C PHE A 372 1.51 -1.92 -43.42
N ARG A 373 0.85 -0.98 -44.11
CA ARG A 373 0.08 -1.29 -45.33
C ARG A 373 0.96 -1.85 -46.45
N ASP A 374 2.17 -1.33 -46.59
CA ASP A 374 3.12 -1.78 -47.60
C ASP A 374 3.73 -3.12 -47.22
N ILE A 375 4.02 -3.30 -45.92
CA ILE A 375 4.49 -4.57 -45.36
C ILE A 375 3.47 -5.69 -45.59
N LYS A 376 2.18 -5.43 -45.32
CA LYS A 376 1.10 -6.42 -45.49
C LYS A 376 0.99 -6.94 -46.93
N ASN A 377 1.30 -6.10 -47.92
CA ASN A 377 1.25 -6.47 -49.33
C ASN A 377 2.48 -7.31 -49.76
N THR A 378 3.50 -7.41 -48.91
CA THR A 378 4.73 -8.16 -49.17
C THR A 378 4.59 -9.56 -48.56
N ASN A 379 4.79 -10.63 -49.36
CA ASN A 379 4.59 -12.03 -48.93
C ASN A 379 5.50 -12.53 -47.78
N ASN A 380 6.44 -11.71 -47.29
CA ASN A 380 7.53 -12.12 -46.39
C ASN A 380 7.08 -12.43 -44.94
N LEU A 381 5.82 -12.14 -44.57
CA LEU A 381 5.34 -12.26 -43.19
C LEU A 381 4.01 -13.05 -43.05
N LYS A 382 3.60 -13.81 -44.08
CA LYS A 382 2.32 -14.54 -44.10
C LYS A 382 2.06 -15.39 -42.84
N GLY A 383 3.05 -16.10 -42.31
CA GLY A 383 2.89 -16.96 -41.10
C GLY A 383 2.88 -16.25 -39.73
N ILE A 384 3.08 -14.92 -39.70
CA ILE A 384 3.05 -14.07 -38.50
C ILE A 384 1.88 -13.07 -38.56
N ILE A 385 1.48 -12.65 -39.78
CA ILE A 385 0.41 -11.68 -40.01
C ILE A 385 -0.97 -12.34 -40.22
N GLU A 386 -1.03 -13.62 -40.59
CA GLU A 386 -2.26 -14.45 -40.56
C GLU A 386 -2.46 -15.02 -39.15
#